data_AF-A0A820GYI9-F1
#
_entry.id   AF-A0A820GYI9-F1
#
_cell.length_a   1.000
_cell.length_b   1.000
_cell.length_c   1.000
_cell.angle_alpha   90.00
_cell.angle_beta   90.00
_cell.angle_gamma   90.00
#
_symmetry.space_group_name_H-M   'P 1'
#
loop_
_entity.id
_entity.type
_entity.pdbx_description
1 polymer ?
#
loop_
_entity_poly.entity_id
_entity_poly.type
_entity_poly.pdbx_seq_one_letter_code
_entity_poly.pdbx_strand_id
1 'polypeptide(L)'
;MAAAVSIIDTSRLPENVLELEGEDFYRFTKSISGALLTEVLKVQNIDSVFIFLQTKDIFEIFKYNSITLRDLKLKIGFDVEDGEFQVKHG
;
A
#
# COMPACT_ATOMS: atom_id res chain seq x y z
N MET A 1 -16.74 -14.35 25.86
CA MET A 1 -15.46 -14.01 25.20
C MET A 1 -15.35 -12.49 25.22
N ALA A 2 -14.36 -11.93 25.92
CA ALA A 2 -14.12 -10.50 25.87
C ALA A 2 -13.38 -10.19 24.55
N ALA A 3 -13.97 -9.34 23.70
CA ALA A 3 -13.27 -8.84 22.52
C ALA A 3 -12.08 -8.00 23.00
N ALA A 4 -10.88 -8.34 22.54
CA ALA A 4 -9.72 -7.49 22.75
C ALA A 4 -10.00 -6.14 22.08
N VAL A 5 -10.10 -5.07 22.87
CA VAL A 5 -10.18 -3.71 22.36
C VAL A 5 -8.79 -3.39 21.81
N SER A 6 -8.60 -3.54 20.50
CA SER A 6 -7.39 -3.02 19.85
C SER A 6 -7.47 -1.50 19.87
N ILE A 7 -6.66 -0.87 20.73
CA ILE A 7 -6.49 0.57 20.72
C ILE A 7 -5.72 0.90 19.43
N ILE A 8 -6.42 1.46 18.44
CA ILE A 8 -5.81 1.95 17.21
C ILE A 8 -5.13 3.28 17.55
N ASP A 9 -3.81 3.33 17.42
CA ASP A 9 -3.06 4.59 17.57
C ASP A 9 -3.29 5.47 16.34
N THR A 10 -4.02 6.56 16.53
CA THR A 10 -4.33 7.55 15.50
C THR A 10 -3.49 8.82 15.62
N SER A 11 -2.52 8.88 16.54
CA SER A 11 -1.73 10.09 16.84
C SER A 11 -0.93 10.64 15.65
N ARG A 12 -0.66 9.79 14.65
CA ARG A 12 0.07 10.14 13.42
C ARG A 12 -0.85 10.57 12.26
N LEU A 13 -2.17 10.49 12.45
CA LEU A 13 -3.13 10.88 11.43
C LEU A 13 -3.38 12.39 11.47
N PRO A 14 -3.41 13.08 10.33
CA PRO A 14 -3.84 14.47 10.29
C PRO A 14 -5.34 14.58 10.58
N GLU A 15 -5.78 15.73 11.07
CA GLU A 15 -7.19 15.98 11.42
C GLU A 15 -8.12 15.81 10.21
N ASN A 16 -7.65 16.18 9.02
CA ASN A 16 -8.38 16.08 7.76
C ASN A 16 -8.07 14.79 6.98
N VAL A 17 -7.67 13.70 7.65
CA VAL A 17 -7.25 12.46 6.97
C VAL A 17 -8.27 11.95 5.93
N LEU A 18 -9.57 12.07 6.20
CA LEU A 18 -10.63 11.61 5.30
C LEU A 18 -10.81 12.49 4.05
N GLU A 19 -10.24 13.68 4.04
CA GLU A 19 -10.30 14.66 2.94
C GLU A 19 -9.05 14.60 2.05
N LEU A 20 -8.06 13.75 2.38
CA LEU A 20 -6.84 13.64 1.59
C LEU A 20 -7.12 12.95 0.25
N GLU A 21 -6.74 13.65 -0.82
CA GLU A 21 -6.83 13.19 -2.20
C GLU A 21 -5.60 13.59 -3.03
N GLY A 22 -5.42 12.94 -4.18
CA GLY A 22 -4.35 13.19 -5.13
C GLY A 22 -2.96 13.19 -4.49
N GLU A 23 -2.20 14.25 -4.74
CA GLU A 23 -0.82 14.36 -4.25
C GLU A 23 -0.71 14.50 -2.73
N ASP A 24 -1.72 15.06 -2.05
CA ASP A 24 -1.69 15.17 -0.58
C ASP A 24 -1.88 13.79 0.07
N PHE A 25 -2.74 12.96 -0.50
CA PHE A 25 -2.84 11.55 -0.13
C PHE A 25 -1.52 10.80 -0.37
N TYR A 26 -0.86 11.01 -1.51
CA TYR A 26 0.42 10.36 -1.80
C TYR A 26 1.56 10.83 -0.89
N ARG A 27 1.61 12.12 -0.54
CA ARG A 27 2.57 12.66 0.43
C ARG A 27 2.37 12.05 1.82
N PHE A 28 1.11 11.95 2.26
CA PHE A 28 0.77 11.33 3.52
C PHE A 28 1.12 9.84 3.55
N THR A 29 0.69 9.06 2.57
CA THR A 29 1.03 7.63 2.52
C THR A 29 2.53 7.40 2.46
N LYS A 30 3.28 8.24 1.74
CA LYS A 30 4.75 8.15 1.68
C LYS A 30 5.40 8.42 3.03
N SER A 31 4.88 9.35 3.83
CA SER A 31 5.43 9.67 5.15
C SER A 31 5.16 8.57 6.19
N ILE A 32 4.08 7.80 6.02
CA ILE A 32 3.70 6.72 6.94
C ILE A 32 4.28 5.37 6.52
N SER A 33 4.18 5.02 5.23
CA SER A 33 4.44 3.68 4.70
C SER A 33 5.65 3.58 3.76
N GLY A 34 6.29 4.71 3.46
CA GLY A 34 7.45 4.76 2.58
C GLY A 34 7.11 4.86 1.09
N ALA A 35 8.14 5.16 0.29
CA ALA A 35 7.98 5.48 -1.13
C ALA A 35 7.46 4.30 -1.97
N LEU A 36 7.86 3.08 -1.64
CA LEU A 36 7.49 1.89 -2.40
C LEU A 36 6.00 1.61 -2.34
N LEU A 37 5.40 1.63 -1.15
CA LEU A 37 3.96 1.40 -1.01
C LEU A 37 3.14 2.50 -1.71
N THR A 38 3.59 3.76 -1.63
CA THR A 38 2.97 4.86 -2.38
C THR A 38 3.02 4.63 -3.90
N GLU A 39 4.11 4.06 -4.44
CA GLU A 39 4.21 3.73 -5.87
C GLU A 39 3.18 2.65 -6.26
N VAL A 40 2.92 1.66 -5.39
CA VAL A 40 1.87 0.65 -5.57
C VAL A 40 0.48 1.29 -5.64
N LEU A 41 0.20 2.27 -4.78
CA LEU A 41 -1.08 3.00 -4.80
C LEU A 41 -1.21 3.87 -6.06
N LYS A 42 -0.13 4.54 -6.48
CA LYS A 42 -0.09 5.35 -7.70
C LYS A 42 -0.41 4.54 -8.95
N VAL A 43 0.19 3.36 -9.10
CA VAL A 43 -0.05 2.50 -10.28
C VAL A 43 -1.50 2.01 -10.36
N GLN A 44 -2.16 1.86 -9.22
CA GLN A 44 -3.57 1.46 -9.12
C GLN A 44 -4.54 2.64 -9.22
N ASN A 45 -4.04 3.87 -9.34
CA ASN A 45 -4.84 5.09 -9.23
C ASN A 45 -5.67 5.14 -7.94
N ILE A 46 -5.13 4.58 -6.84
CA ILE A 46 -5.67 4.75 -5.50
C ILE A 46 -5.10 6.07 -4.98
N ASP A 47 -5.89 7.13 -5.07
CA ASP A 47 -5.45 8.50 -4.86
C ASP A 47 -6.17 9.20 -3.70
N SER A 48 -7.05 8.52 -2.98
CA SER A 48 -7.78 9.08 -1.85
C SER A 48 -7.99 8.06 -0.75
N VAL A 49 -8.20 8.55 0.48
CA VAL A 49 -8.49 7.68 1.62
C VAL A 49 -9.77 6.87 1.40
N PHE A 50 -10.76 7.44 0.73
CA PHE A 50 -12.00 6.74 0.39
C PHE A 50 -11.76 5.51 -0.48
N ILE A 51 -11.04 5.66 -1.60
CA ILE A 51 -10.73 4.54 -2.50
C ILE A 51 -9.83 3.51 -1.79
N PHE A 52 -8.86 3.99 -1.00
CA PHE A 52 -7.96 3.12 -0.24
C PHE A 52 -8.74 2.22 0.74
N LEU A 53 -9.67 2.79 1.51
CA LEU A 53 -10.49 2.04 2.46
C LEU A 53 -11.47 1.05 1.80
N GLN A 54 -11.83 1.29 0.53
CA GLN A 54 -12.65 0.37 -0.26
C GLN A 54 -11.83 -0.74 -0.94
N THR A 55 -10.50 -0.58 -1.01
CA THR A 55 -9.61 -1.55 -1.63
C THR A 55 -9.38 -2.73 -0.68
N LYS A 56 -9.80 -3.93 -1.09
CA LYS A 56 -9.69 -5.14 -0.26
C LYS A 56 -8.24 -5.61 -0.09
N ASP A 57 -7.49 -5.59 -1.18
CA ASP A 57 -6.08 -6.01 -1.22
C ASP A 57 -5.35 -5.17 -2.26
N ILE A 58 -4.50 -4.25 -1.80
CA ILE A 58 -3.68 -3.39 -2.66
C ILE A 58 -2.59 -4.16 -3.42
N PHE A 59 -2.29 -5.40 -3.03
CA PHE A 59 -1.30 -6.24 -3.69
C PHE A 59 -1.91 -7.16 -4.75
N GLU A 60 -3.24 -7.21 -4.86
CA GLU A 60 -3.93 -8.01 -5.87
C GLU A 60 -3.54 -7.60 -7.30
N ILE A 61 -3.17 -6.33 -7.51
CA ILE A 61 -2.67 -5.87 -8.81
C ILE A 61 -1.47 -6.69 -9.29
N PHE A 62 -0.67 -7.26 -8.39
CA PHE A 62 0.47 -8.09 -8.75
C PHE A 62 0.10 -9.46 -9.33
N LYS A 63 -1.18 -9.84 -9.37
CA LYS A 63 -1.61 -11.02 -10.14
C LYS A 63 -1.62 -10.76 -11.64
N TYR A 64 -1.64 -9.50 -12.08
CA TYR A 64 -1.64 -9.16 -13.50
C TYR A 64 -0.23 -9.16 -14.10
N ASN A 65 -0.13 -9.61 -15.35
CA ASN A 65 1.11 -9.62 -16.09
C ASN A 65 1.28 -8.29 -16.86
N SER A 66 2.10 -7.39 -16.33
CA SER A 66 2.42 -6.10 -16.94
C SER A 66 3.88 -5.76 -16.70
N ILE A 67 4.54 -5.16 -17.70
CA ILE A 67 5.94 -4.73 -17.61
C ILE A 67 6.14 -3.74 -16.46
N THR A 68 5.25 -2.75 -16.34
CA THR A 68 5.28 -1.75 -15.25
C THR A 68 5.14 -2.41 -13.88
N LEU A 69 4.31 -3.44 -13.77
CA LEU A 69 4.12 -4.17 -12.52
C LEU A 69 5.30 -5.09 -12.22
N ARG A 70 5.98 -5.63 -13.23
CA ARG A 70 7.16 -6.49 -13.05
C ARG A 70 8.30 -5.75 -12.35
N ASP A 71 8.58 -4.51 -12.76
CA ASP A 71 9.61 -3.70 -12.12
C ASP A 71 9.23 -3.38 -10.67
N LEU A 72 7.96 -3.07 -10.43
CA LEU A 72 7.46 -2.78 -9.09
C LEU A 72 7.48 -4.01 -8.17
N LYS A 73 7.08 -5.19 -8.67
CA LYS A 73 7.21 -6.48 -7.97
C LYS A 73 8.64 -6.72 -7.51
N LEU A 74 9.62 -6.53 -8.40
CA LEU A 74 11.03 -6.70 -8.09
C LEU A 74 11.50 -5.72 -7.00
N LYS A 75 11.08 -4.45 -7.05
CA LYS A 75 11.46 -3.43 -6.05
C LYS A 75 10.91 -3.74 -4.65
N ILE A 76 9.70 -4.29 -4.55
CA ILE A 76 9.05 -4.57 -3.27
C ILE A 76 9.27 -6.01 -2.79
N GLY A 77 9.96 -6.84 -3.58
CA GLY A 77 10.19 -8.25 -3.28
C GLY A 77 8.92 -9.11 -3.36
N PHE A 78 7.95 -8.73 -4.20
CA PHE A 78 6.76 -9.53 -4.46
C PHE A 78 7.11 -10.62 -5.48
N ASP A 79 6.93 -11.88 -5.12
CA ASP A 79 7.31 -13.00 -5.98
C ASP A 79 6.58 -13.00 -7.32
N VAL A 80 7.35 -13.32 -8.36
CA VAL A 80 6.88 -13.53 -9.72
C VAL A 80 6.55 -15.02 -9.85
N GLU A 81 5.33 -15.39 -9.48
CA GLU A 81 4.72 -16.72 -9.67
C GLU A 81 5.41 -17.87 -8.89
N ASP A 82 4.58 -18.75 -8.32
CA ASP A 82 4.94 -20.04 -7.73
C ASP A 82 5.62 -20.12 -6.35
N GLY A 83 5.30 -19.19 -5.43
CA GLY A 83 5.26 -19.53 -3.99
C GLY A 83 6.58 -19.87 -3.28
N GLU A 84 7.74 -19.52 -3.83
CA GLU A 84 9.03 -19.66 -3.14
C GLU A 84 9.71 -18.31 -2.86
N PHE A 85 9.79 -17.96 -1.58
CA PHE A 85 10.55 -16.79 -1.11
C PHE A 85 12.06 -16.97 -1.33
N GLN A 86 12.68 -16.06 -2.08
CA GLN A 86 14.12 -15.78 -1.92
C GLN A 86 14.33 -14.46 -1.17
N VAL A 87 14.51 -14.57 0.15
CA VAL A 87 15.01 -13.45 0.96
C VAL A 87 16.48 -13.21 0.57
N LYS A 88 16.73 -12.20 -0.27
CA LYS A 88 18.10 -11.72 -0.50
C LYS A 88 18.62 -11.09 0.78
N HIS A 89 19.64 -11.71 1.37
CA HIS A 89 20.46 -11.09 2.40
C HIS A 89 21.27 -9.95 1.76
N GLY A 90 21.06 -8.74 2.25
CA GLY A 90 21.94 -7.59 2.08
C GLY A 90 22.53 -7.21 3.43
#